data_AF-A0A7S3LZ17-F1
#
_entry.id   AF-A0A7S3LZ17-F1
#
_cell.length_a   1.000
_cell.length_b   1.000
_cell.length_c   1.000
_cell.angle_alpha   90.00
_cell.angle_beta   90.00
_cell.angle_gamma   90.00
#
_symmetry.space_group_name_H-M   'P 1'
#
loop_
_entity.id
_entity.type
_entity.pdbx_description
1 polymer ?
#
loop_
_entity_poly.entity_id
_entity_poly.type
_entity_poly.pdbx_seq_one_letter_code
_entity_poly.pdbx_strand_id
1 'polypeptide(L)'
;RSGLAHWYAMLLANITTAKAGQEALCADETMLRFLLAAFISKPRPPARTGYEDPLIFLGKVIGNVCALEAGRRTLAGGEQGPGTVAAIVNELADRPRRHDVMSALRNLSLDNECHPAVV
;
A
#
# COMPACT_ATOMS: atom_id res chain seq x y z
N ARG A 1 17.64 -14.53 -3.13
CA ARG A 1 16.88 -13.61 -4.01
C ARG A 1 15.89 -12.72 -3.23
N SER A 2 15.29 -13.17 -2.12
CA SER A 2 14.41 -12.36 -1.25
C SER A 2 15.04 -11.10 -0.65
N GLY A 3 16.34 -11.12 -0.34
CA GLY A 3 17.03 -9.96 0.25
C GLY A 3 17.00 -8.71 -0.64
N LEU A 4 17.11 -8.85 -1.96
CA LEU A 4 17.00 -7.69 -2.87
C LEU A 4 15.60 -7.07 -2.83
N ALA A 5 14.55 -7.91 -2.85
CA ALA A 5 13.17 -7.43 -2.78
C ALA A 5 12.90 -6.64 -1.48
N HIS A 6 13.46 -7.09 -0.35
CA HIS A 6 13.41 -6.37 0.92
C HIS A 6 14.03 -4.98 0.82
N TRP A 7 15.26 -4.88 0.30
CA TRP A 7 15.95 -3.59 0.14
C TRP A 7 15.22 -2.67 -0.84
N TYR A 8 14.69 -3.20 -1.94
CA TYR A 8 13.89 -2.42 -2.88
C TYR A 8 12.60 -1.89 -2.24
N ALA A 9 11.84 -2.73 -1.51
CA ALA A 9 10.63 -2.31 -0.82
C ALA A 9 10.93 -1.24 0.24
N MET A 10 12.03 -1.39 0.99
CA MET A 10 12.49 -0.41 1.96
C MET A 10 12.90 0.92 1.30
N LEU A 11 13.63 0.86 0.18
CA LEU A 11 14.03 2.05 -0.57
C LEU A 11 12.80 2.81 -1.09
N LEU A 12 11.83 2.11 -1.68
CA LEU A 12 10.57 2.71 -2.12
C LEU A 12 9.81 3.35 -0.95
N ALA A 13 9.75 2.67 0.20
CA ALA A 13 9.11 3.22 1.39
C ALA A 13 9.78 4.50 1.88
N ASN A 14 11.10 4.61 1.74
CA ASN A 14 11.84 5.83 2.09
C ASN A 14 11.62 6.95 1.06
N ILE A 15 11.70 6.65 -0.23
CA ILE A 15 11.51 7.65 -1.31
C ILE A 15 10.10 8.24 -1.24
N THR A 16 9.10 7.42 -0.96
CA THR A 16 7.69 7.86 -0.85
C THR A 16 7.38 8.62 0.45
N THR A 17 8.33 8.83 1.35
CA THR A 17 8.12 9.79 2.46
C THR A 17 8.09 11.25 1.97
N ALA A 18 8.73 11.53 0.83
CA ALA A 18 8.74 12.84 0.22
C ALA A 18 7.65 12.94 -0.86
N LYS A 19 7.06 14.13 -1.00
CA LYS A 19 6.00 14.42 -1.97
C LYS A 19 6.38 14.02 -3.41
N ALA A 20 7.60 14.37 -3.84
CA ALA A 20 8.08 14.02 -5.19
C ALA A 20 8.11 12.49 -5.44
N GLY A 21 8.45 11.69 -4.41
CA GLY A 21 8.42 10.24 -4.51
C GLY A 21 7.01 9.67 -4.58
N GLN A 22 6.07 10.28 -3.86
CA GLN A 22 4.65 9.92 -3.92
C GLN A 22 4.07 10.26 -5.30
N GLU A 23 4.32 11.46 -5.81
CA GLU A 23 3.87 11.92 -7.13
C GLU A 23 4.42 11.04 -8.26
N ALA A 24 5.71 10.69 -8.20
CA ALA A 24 6.32 9.79 -9.19
C ALA A 24 5.63 8.43 -9.23
N LEU A 25 5.25 7.89 -8.07
CA LEU A 25 4.56 6.59 -8.02
C LEU A 25 3.07 6.70 -8.39
N CYS A 26 2.42 7.84 -8.12
CA CYS A 26 1.05 8.09 -8.58
C CYS A 26 0.97 8.27 -10.10
N ALA A 27 2.01 8.83 -10.72
CA ALA A 27 2.10 9.01 -12.16
C ALA A 27 2.24 7.67 -12.92
N ASP A 28 2.78 6.65 -12.26
CA ASP A 28 2.86 5.28 -12.78
C ASP A 28 1.85 4.37 -12.06
N GLU A 29 0.59 4.44 -12.49
CA GLU A 29 -0.48 3.61 -11.95
C GLU A 29 -0.16 2.11 -12.08
N THR A 30 0.50 1.69 -13.17
CA THR A 30 0.85 0.28 -13.39
C THR A 30 1.79 -0.21 -12.30
N MET A 31 2.82 0.57 -11.98
CA MET A 31 3.72 0.27 -10.88
C MET A 31 2.98 0.27 -9.54
N LEU A 32 2.13 1.25 -9.25
CA LEU A 32 1.39 1.30 -8.00
C LEU A 32 0.49 0.07 -7.81
N ARG A 33 -0.24 -0.34 -8.85
CA ARG A 33 -1.10 -1.54 -8.85
C ARG A 33 -0.28 -2.80 -8.67
N PHE A 34 0.89 -2.88 -9.32
CA PHE A 34 1.81 -4.00 -9.15
C PHE A 34 2.32 -4.10 -7.71
N LEU A 35 2.72 -2.98 -7.09
CA LEU A 35 3.18 -2.96 -5.70
C LEU A 35 2.06 -3.34 -4.71
N LEU A 36 0.83 -2.87 -4.97
CA LEU A 36 -0.34 -3.28 -4.21
C LEU A 36 -0.57 -4.79 -4.33
N ALA A 37 -0.58 -5.33 -5.54
CA ALA A 37 -0.77 -6.76 -5.79
C ALA A 37 0.32 -7.60 -5.08
N ALA A 38 1.57 -7.14 -5.16
CA ALA A 38 2.69 -7.77 -4.46
C ALA A 38 2.50 -7.74 -2.93
N PHE A 39 2.03 -6.62 -2.38
CA PHE A 39 1.68 -6.49 -0.97
C PHE A 39 0.57 -7.48 -0.59
N ILE A 40 -0.56 -7.54 -1.30
CA ILE A 40 -1.71 -8.41 -0.92
C ILE A 40 -1.55 -9.89 -1.31
N SER A 41 -0.55 -10.25 -2.11
CA SER A 41 -0.34 -11.65 -2.55
C SER A 41 -0.20 -12.66 -1.40
N LYS A 42 -0.77 -13.85 -1.53
CA LYS A 42 -0.66 -15.00 -0.61
C LYS A 42 -0.30 -16.26 -1.41
N PRO A 43 0.32 -17.31 -0.83
CA PRO A 43 0.81 -17.42 0.54
C PRO A 43 2.10 -16.63 0.78
N ARG A 44 2.33 -16.20 2.02
CA ARG A 44 3.53 -15.45 2.42
C ARG A 44 4.37 -16.27 3.40
N PRO A 45 5.70 -16.08 3.44
CA PRO A 45 6.50 -16.59 4.53
C PRO A 45 5.94 -16.05 5.86
N PRO A 46 5.87 -16.86 6.93
CA PRO A 46 5.48 -16.36 8.24
C PRO A 46 6.47 -15.28 8.67
N ALA A 47 6.00 -14.09 9.02
CA ALA A 47 6.86 -13.00 9.48
C ALA A 47 7.23 -13.20 10.96
N ARG A 48 8.21 -14.07 11.26
CA ARG A 48 8.80 -14.17 12.62
C ARG A 48 9.85 -13.09 12.85
N THR A 49 10.50 -12.63 11.78
CA THR A 49 11.36 -11.44 11.76
C THR A 49 11.03 -10.57 10.54
N GLY A 50 11.20 -9.24 10.61
CA GLY A 50 10.88 -8.32 9.50
C GLY A 50 11.66 -8.57 8.19
N TYR A 51 12.64 -9.48 8.21
CA TYR A 51 13.41 -9.92 7.05
C TYR A 51 12.78 -11.11 6.31
N GLU A 52 11.88 -11.85 6.97
CA GLU A 52 11.22 -13.04 6.41
C GLU A 52 10.11 -12.67 5.43
N ASP A 53 9.50 -11.49 5.62
CA ASP A 53 8.59 -10.89 4.66
C ASP A 53 9.30 -9.76 3.89
N PRO A 54 9.87 -10.04 2.70
CA PRO A 54 10.60 -9.03 1.94
C PRO A 54 9.71 -7.91 1.41
N LEU A 55 8.37 -8.04 1.48
CA LEU A 55 7.43 -7.08 0.93
C LEU A 55 6.68 -6.31 2.02
N ILE A 56 7.04 -6.49 3.29
CA ILE A 56 6.36 -5.85 4.42
C ILE A 56 6.34 -4.32 4.30
N PHE A 57 7.44 -3.72 3.80
CA PHE A 57 7.55 -2.27 3.63
C PHE A 57 6.67 -1.70 2.53
N LEU A 58 6.09 -2.53 1.64
CA LEU A 58 5.13 -2.04 0.65
C LEU A 58 3.85 -1.50 1.30
N GLY A 59 3.49 -1.96 2.52
CA GLY A 59 2.40 -1.35 3.27
C GLY A 59 2.64 0.14 3.53
N LYS A 60 3.86 0.49 3.93
CA LYS A 60 4.27 1.89 4.13
C LYS A 60 4.25 2.69 2.83
N VAL A 61 4.65 2.08 1.70
CA VAL A 61 4.53 2.70 0.37
C VAL A 61 3.08 3.05 0.06
N ILE A 62 2.16 2.11 0.25
CA ILE A 62 0.72 2.30 0.01
C ILE A 62 0.19 3.43 0.91
N GLY A 63 0.50 3.40 2.21
CA GLY A 63 0.08 4.43 3.15
C GLY A 63 0.60 5.83 2.79
N ASN A 64 1.87 5.92 2.39
CA ASN A 64 2.49 7.17 1.94
C ASN A 64 1.81 7.74 0.69
N VAL A 65 1.50 6.90 -0.31
CA VAL A 65 0.83 7.33 -1.54
C VAL A 65 -0.59 7.82 -1.27
N CYS A 66 -1.32 7.18 -0.35
CA CYS A 66 -2.65 7.65 0.07
C CYS A 66 -2.63 9.04 0.74
N ALA A 67 -1.48 9.55 1.17
CA ALA A 67 -1.39 10.92 1.68
C ALA A 67 -1.71 11.97 0.59
N LEU A 68 -1.46 11.65 -0.68
CA LEU A 68 -1.85 12.47 -1.82
C LEU A 68 -3.23 12.11 -2.35
N GLU A 69 -3.96 13.13 -2.81
CA GLU A 69 -5.26 12.96 -3.46
C GLU A 69 -5.20 12.04 -4.67
N ALA A 70 -4.18 12.23 -5.53
CA ALA A 70 -3.97 11.37 -6.69
C ALA A 70 -3.85 9.89 -6.29
N GLY A 71 -3.07 9.59 -5.25
CA GLY A 71 -2.90 8.22 -4.75
C GLY A 71 -4.19 7.63 -4.20
N ARG A 72 -5.00 8.43 -3.48
CA ARG A 72 -6.32 7.99 -3.02
C ARG A 72 -7.25 7.69 -4.17
N ARG A 73 -7.32 8.57 -5.18
CA ARG A 73 -8.13 8.37 -6.38
C ARG A 73 -7.72 7.13 -7.16
N THR A 74 -6.42 6.86 -7.29
CA THR A 74 -5.96 5.63 -7.95
C THR A 74 -6.40 4.38 -7.19
N LEU A 75 -6.31 4.38 -5.86
CA LEU A 75 -6.58 3.17 -5.07
C LEU A 75 -8.06 2.96 -4.74
N ALA A 76 -8.82 4.00 -4.44
CA ALA A 76 -10.21 3.92 -3.99
C ALA A 76 -11.22 4.53 -4.97
N GLY A 77 -10.76 5.22 -6.01
CA GLY A 77 -11.63 5.77 -7.05
C GLY A 77 -11.98 4.77 -8.15
N GLY A 78 -13.01 5.11 -8.93
CA GLY A 78 -13.48 4.32 -10.06
C GLY A 78 -14.17 3.01 -9.67
N GLU A 79 -14.54 2.22 -10.68
CA GLU A 79 -15.31 0.97 -10.49
C GLU A 79 -14.55 -0.09 -9.69
N GLN A 80 -13.21 -0.08 -9.74
CA GLN A 80 -12.36 -1.05 -9.03
C GLN A 80 -11.96 -0.61 -7.62
N GLY A 81 -12.31 0.62 -7.21
CA GLY A 81 -11.97 1.20 -5.92
C GLY A 81 -12.43 0.33 -4.73
N PRO A 82 -13.72 -0.04 -4.62
CA PRO A 82 -14.21 -0.87 -3.53
C PRO A 82 -13.49 -2.22 -3.41
N GLY A 83 -13.20 -2.88 -4.53
CA GLY A 83 -12.46 -4.15 -4.54
C GLY A 83 -11.01 -3.99 -4.07
N THR A 84 -10.37 -2.88 -4.46
CA THR A 84 -9.01 -2.55 -4.02
C THR A 84 -8.96 -2.27 -2.52
N VAL A 85 -9.90 -1.48 -2.01
CA VAL A 85 -9.98 -1.17 -0.57
C VAL A 85 -10.30 -2.43 0.23
N ALA A 86 -11.23 -3.28 -0.21
CA ALA A 86 -11.52 -4.55 0.43
C ALA A 86 -10.27 -5.46 0.50
N ALA A 87 -9.45 -5.50 -0.55
CA ALA A 87 -8.20 -6.25 -0.55
C ALA A 87 -7.20 -5.69 0.49
N ILE A 88 -7.12 -4.37 0.65
CA ILE A 88 -6.31 -3.72 1.69
C ILE A 88 -6.86 -4.04 3.09
N VAL A 89 -8.17 -3.96 3.29
CA VAL A 89 -8.84 -4.28 4.57
C VAL A 89 -8.58 -5.72 5.00
N ASN A 90 -8.55 -6.67 4.08
CA ASN A 90 -8.25 -8.07 4.38
C ASN A 90 -6.86 -8.26 5.02
N GLU A 91 -5.94 -7.31 4.85
CA GLU A 91 -4.62 -7.35 5.47
C GLU A 91 -4.60 -6.88 6.93
N LEU A 92 -5.71 -6.36 7.48
CA LEU A 92 -5.82 -6.03 8.91
C LEU A 92 -5.65 -7.26 9.82
N ALA A 93 -6.02 -8.44 9.33
CA ALA A 93 -5.84 -9.70 10.02
C ALA A 93 -4.33 -10.03 10.22
N ASP A 94 -3.46 -9.51 9.36
CA ASP A 94 -2.01 -9.71 9.41
C ASP A 94 -1.37 -8.72 10.40
N ARG A 95 -1.09 -9.20 11.62
CA ARG A 95 -0.62 -8.36 12.74
C ARG A 95 0.62 -7.51 12.39
N PRO A 96 1.69 -8.05 11.75
CA PRO A 96 2.83 -7.26 11.29
C PRO A 96 2.51 -6.10 10.34
N ARG A 97 1.47 -6.22 9.51
CA ARG A 97 1.13 -5.24 8.45
C ARG A 97 0.02 -4.28 8.85
N ARG A 98 -0.74 -4.62 9.90
CA ARG A 98 -1.92 -3.88 10.37
C ARG A 98 -1.69 -2.38 10.54
N HIS A 99 -0.54 -1.98 11.09
CA HIS A 99 -0.23 -0.56 11.31
C HIS A 99 -0.26 0.23 9.99
N ASP A 100 0.39 -0.31 8.95
CA ASP A 100 0.49 0.37 7.66
C ASP A 100 -0.85 0.36 6.93
N VAL A 101 -1.61 -0.73 7.04
CA VAL A 101 -2.98 -0.82 6.52
C VAL A 101 -3.89 0.23 7.18
N MET A 102 -3.83 0.38 8.50
CA MET A 102 -4.59 1.41 9.22
C MET A 102 -4.19 2.82 8.81
N SER A 103 -2.90 3.06 8.55
CA SER A 103 -2.42 4.34 8.03
C SER A 103 -3.00 4.64 6.64
N ALA A 104 -3.01 3.65 5.74
CA ALA A 104 -3.61 3.79 4.42
C ALA A 104 -5.12 4.07 4.49
N LEU A 105 -5.87 3.31 5.31
CA LEU A 105 -7.31 3.50 5.50
C LEU A 105 -7.63 4.88 6.07
N ARG A 106 -6.89 5.33 7.08
CA ARG A 106 -7.03 6.68 7.64
C ARG A 106 -6.87 7.74 6.55
N ASN A 107 -5.86 7.60 5.70
CA ASN A 107 -5.61 8.55 4.62
C ASN A 107 -6.72 8.52 3.57
N LEU A 108 -7.21 7.33 3.18
CA LEU A 108 -8.36 7.20 2.27
C LEU A 108 -9.61 7.88 2.82
N SER A 109 -9.86 7.79 4.12
CA SER A 109 -10.99 8.45 4.79
C SER A 109 -10.90 9.98 4.85
N LEU A 110 -9.76 10.60 4.49
CA LEU A 110 -9.65 12.06 4.39
C LEU A 110 -10.42 12.63 3.19
N ASP A 111 -10.78 11.78 2.23
CA ASP A 111 -11.44 12.18 0.99
C ASP A 111 -12.84 11.58 0.90
N ASN A 112 -13.85 12.45 0.84
CA ASN A 112 -15.25 12.04 0.81
C ASN A 112 -15.58 11.21 -0.44
N GLU A 113 -14.85 11.42 -1.56
CA GLU A 113 -15.03 10.63 -2.78
C GLU A 113 -14.64 9.16 -2.57
N CYS A 114 -13.76 8.88 -1.61
CA CYS A 114 -13.29 7.53 -1.30
C CYS A 114 -14.17 6.79 -0.27
N HIS A 115 -15.06 7.49 0.45
CA HIS A 115 -15.88 6.88 1.51
C HIS A 115 -16.74 5.71 1.01
N PRO A 116 -17.40 5.78 -0.16
CA PRO A 116 -18.19 4.66 -0.67
C PRO A 116 -17.37 3.37 -0.89
N ALA A 117 -16.05 3.49 -1.09
CA ALA A 117 -15.16 2.34 -1.23
C ALA A 117 -14.65 1.79 0.12
N VAL A 118 -14.72 2.58 1.19
CA VAL A 118 -14.22 2.23 2.53
C VAL A 118 -15.31 1.65 3.44
N VAL A 119 -16.59 1.96 3.17
CA VAL A 119 -17.77 1.51 3.94
C VAL A 119 -18.19 0.08 3.56
#